data_AF-A0AA36DY65-F1
#
_entry.id   AF-A0AA36DY65-F1
#
_cell.length_a   1.000
_cell.length_b   1.000
_cell.length_c   1.000
_cell.angle_alpha   90.00
_cell.angle_beta   90.00
_cell.angle_gamma   90.00
#
_symmetry.space_group_name_H-M   'P 1'
#
loop_
_entity.id
_entity.type
_entity.pdbx_description
1 polymer ?
#
loop_
_entity_poly.entity_id
_entity_poly.type
_entity_poly.pdbx_seq_one_letter_code
_entity_poly.pdbx_strand_id
1 'polypeptide(L)'
;MDPSCAPENVTFTVVPTFSYFEFIPLHRPHHKASEAVAGGDGGCGGGGGGGEDYVEDDPVPLSRVKIGQQYEIVLTTFTDNT
;
A
#
# COMPACT_ATOMS: atom_id res chain seq x y z
N MET A 1 22.67 7.87 -5.45
CA MET A 1 22.43 6.56 -4.83
C MET A 1 23.69 6.17 -4.10
N ASP A 2 23.63 6.09 -2.77
CA ASP A 2 24.75 5.59 -1.96
C ASP A 2 24.55 4.09 -1.74
N PRO A 3 25.43 3.22 -2.29
CA PRO A 3 25.33 1.77 -2.12
C PRO A 3 25.52 1.29 -0.67
N SER A 4 25.88 2.21 0.24
CA SER A 4 26.05 1.95 1.68
C SER A 4 24.75 2.15 2.48
N CYS A 5 23.70 2.70 1.88
CA CYS A 5 22.41 2.85 2.54
C CYS A 5 21.77 1.48 2.82
N ALA A 6 21.03 1.39 3.92
CA ALA A 6 20.27 0.19 4.24
C ALA A 6 19.24 -0.11 3.14
N PRO A 7 18.96 -1.40 2.85
CA PRO A 7 18.07 -1.79 1.76
C PRO A 7 16.64 -1.26 1.92
N GLU A 8 16.22 -0.97 3.15
CA GLU A 8 14.94 -0.31 3.47
C GLU A 8 14.89 1.18 3.06
N ASN A 9 16.02 1.82 2.79
CA ASN A 9 16.11 3.22 2.38
C ASN A 9 16.42 3.34 0.88
N VAL A 10 15.58 2.72 0.05
CA VAL A 10 15.67 2.74 -1.41
C VAL A 10 14.45 3.43 -2.01
N THR A 11 14.66 4.17 -3.11
CA THR A 11 13.58 4.78 -3.88
C THR A 11 13.70 4.37 -5.35
N PHE A 12 12.62 3.84 -5.90
CA PHE A 12 12.52 3.49 -7.31
C PHE A 12 11.77 4.60 -8.07
N THR A 13 12.29 4.97 -9.23
CA THR A 13 11.62 5.92 -10.12
C THR A 13 10.82 5.15 -11.16
N VAL A 14 9.52 5.47 -11.29
CA VAL A 14 8.67 4.93 -12.35
C VAL A 14 9.05 5.55 -13.68
N VAL A 15 9.21 4.73 -14.73
CA VAL A 15 9.46 5.19 -16.10
C VAL A 15 8.11 5.30 -16.82
N PRO A 16 7.61 6.52 -17.11
CA PRO A 16 6.23 6.71 -17.59
C PRO A 16 5.91 6.02 -18.92
N THR A 17 6.92 5.73 -19.74
CA THR A 17 6.74 5.11 -21.06
C THR A 17 6.69 3.59 -21.02
N PHE A 18 6.83 2.96 -19.84
CA PHE A 18 6.86 1.50 -19.72
C PHE A 18 5.45 0.89 -19.75
N SER A 19 4.45 1.58 -19.21
CA SER A 19 3.05 1.15 -19.09
C SER A 19 2.18 2.35 -18.72
N TYR A 20 0.85 2.17 -18.71
CA TYR A 20 -0.04 3.14 -18.11
C TYR A 20 -0.17 2.87 -16.60
N PHE A 21 0.00 3.91 -15.78
CA PHE A 21 0.08 3.81 -14.32
C PHE A 21 -1.03 4.62 -13.64
N GLU A 22 -1.79 3.94 -12.78
CA GLU A 22 -2.75 4.54 -11.88
C GLU A 22 -2.45 4.13 -10.43
N PHE A 23 -2.89 4.94 -9.48
CA PHE A 23 -2.57 4.79 -8.06
C PHE A 23 -3.83 4.94 -7.22
N ILE A 24 -4.21 3.89 -6.51
CA ILE A 24 -5.36 3.88 -5.60
C ILE A 24 -4.88 4.36 -4.21
N PRO A 25 -5.36 5.48 -3.67
CA PRO A 25 -4.97 5.94 -2.35
C PRO A 25 -5.41 4.97 -1.26
N LEU A 26 -4.48 4.58 -0.38
CA LEU A 26 -4.79 3.74 0.77
C LEU A 26 -4.94 4.57 2.04
N HIS A 27 -6.05 4.37 2.74
CA HIS A 27 -6.30 4.99 4.04
C HIS A 27 -6.40 3.92 5.10
N ARG A 28 -5.65 4.06 6.20
CA ARG A 28 -5.88 3.21 7.36
C ARG A 28 -7.23 3.57 7.95
N PRO A 29 -8.18 2.63 8.10
CA PRO A 29 -9.34 2.89 8.91
C PRO A 29 -8.82 3.29 10.29
N HIS A 30 -9.31 4.42 10.79
CA HIS A 30 -8.93 4.92 12.11
C HIS A 30 -9.45 3.91 13.13
N HIS A 31 -8.65 2.88 13.44
CA HIS A 31 -8.89 2.03 14.57
C HIS A 31 -8.81 2.98 15.75
N LYS A 32 -9.97 3.40 16.27
CA LYS A 32 -10.01 4.13 17.53
C LYS A 32 -9.18 3.27 18.45
N ALA A 33 -8.08 3.83 18.96
CA ALA A 33 -7.43 3.30 20.13
C ALA A 33 -8.46 3.41 21.26
N SER A 34 -9.41 2.47 21.32
CA SER A 34 -9.96 2.06 22.59
C SER A 34 -8.84 1.30 23.25
N GLU A 35 -8.04 2.01 24.05
CA GLU A 35 -7.57 1.45 25.30
C GLU A 35 -8.81 0.86 26.01
N ALA A 36 -9.05 -0.43 25.78
CA ALA A 36 -9.99 -1.21 26.53
C ALA A 36 -9.25 -2.47 26.96
N VAL A 37 -8.48 -2.27 28.03
CA VAL A 37 -8.30 -3.18 29.17
C VAL A 37 -8.02 -4.64 28.83
N ALA A 38 -6.80 -5.05 29.19
CA ALA A 38 -6.44 -6.44 29.41
C ALA A 38 -7.52 -7.19 30.20
N GLY A 39 -8.07 -8.25 29.62
CA GLY A 39 -8.88 -9.23 30.36
C GLY A 39 -9.82 -10.01 29.46
N GLY A 40 -9.44 -11.23 29.07
CA GLY A 40 -10.33 -12.15 28.39
C GLY A 40 -9.65 -13.43 27.93
N ASP A 41 -9.96 -14.50 28.66
CA ASP A 41 -9.67 -15.94 28.49
C ASP A 41 -9.43 -16.48 27.06
N GLY A 42 -8.57 -17.50 27.00
CA GLY A 42 -8.03 -18.10 25.80
C GLY A 42 -9.09 -18.69 24.87
N GLY A 43 -9.27 -18.07 23.71
CA GLY A 43 -10.03 -18.61 22.59
C GLY A 43 -9.11 -18.93 21.41
N CYS A 44 -9.11 -20.19 20.98
CA CYS A 44 -8.53 -20.61 19.70
C CYS A 44 -9.41 -20.11 18.54
N GLY A 45 -9.30 -18.82 18.21
CA GLY A 45 -9.86 -18.22 17.00
C GLY A 45 -8.80 -18.16 15.90
N GLY A 46 -8.88 -19.07 14.93
CA GLY A 46 -8.02 -19.05 13.75
C GLY A 46 -8.21 -17.76 12.95
N GLY A 47 -7.12 -17.30 12.33
CA GLY A 47 -7.15 -16.23 11.33
C GLY A 47 -6.50 -14.92 11.76
N GLY A 48 -5.28 -14.95 12.30
CA GLY A 48 -4.41 -13.78 12.39
C GLY A 48 -3.86 -13.37 11.02
N GLY A 49 -4.72 -13.20 10.02
CA GLY A 49 -4.37 -12.58 8.74
C GLY A 49 -4.34 -11.08 8.96
N GLY A 50 -3.15 -10.53 9.23
CA GLY A 50 -2.90 -9.10 9.45
C GLY A 50 -3.06 -8.28 8.17
N GLY A 51 -4.24 -8.33 7.55
CA GLY A 51 -4.69 -7.30 6.61
C GLY A 51 -5.38 -6.23 7.44
N GLU A 52 -4.65 -5.18 7.80
CA GLU A 52 -5.31 -3.89 8.07
C GLU A 52 -6.12 -3.55 6.82
N ASP A 53 -7.45 -3.62 6.94
CA ASP A 53 -8.39 -3.45 5.82
C ASP A 53 -8.34 -1.98 5.37
N TYR A 54 -7.42 -1.65 4.47
CA TYR A 54 -7.25 -0.29 3.97
C TYR A 54 -8.51 0.13 3.21
N VAL A 55 -8.96 1.36 3.43
CA VAL A 55 -10.04 1.95 2.64
C VAL A 55 -9.44 2.52 1.37
N GLU A 56 -9.77 1.88 0.24
CA GLU A 56 -9.43 2.29 -1.12
C GLU A 56 -10.32 3.46 -1.58
N ASP A 57 -9.77 4.33 -2.42
CA ASP A 57 -10.45 5.47 -3.05
C ASP A 57 -10.27 5.44 -4.59
N ASP A 58 -10.84 6.40 -5.31
CA ASP A 58 -10.73 6.45 -6.76
C ASP A 58 -9.26 6.55 -7.23
N PRO A 59 -8.88 5.80 -8.29
CA PRO A 59 -7.51 5.82 -8.81
C PRO A 59 -7.14 7.20 -9.36
N VAL A 60 -5.88 7.59 -9.13
CA VAL A 60 -5.29 8.82 -9.67
C VAL A 60 -4.13 8.51 -10.63
N PRO A 61 -3.90 9.35 -11.66
CA PRO A 61 -2.76 9.15 -12.57
C PRO A 61 -1.43 9.45 -11.87
N LEU A 62 -0.33 8.92 -12.42
CA LEU A 62 1.05 9.16 -11.96
C LEU A 62 1.38 10.64 -11.67
N SER A 63 0.80 11.58 -12.42
CA SER A 63 1.04 13.03 -12.26
C SER A 63 0.38 13.66 -11.04
N ARG A 64 -0.49 12.94 -10.31
CA ARG A 64 -1.27 13.45 -9.17
C ARG A 64 -0.94 12.78 -7.84
N VAL A 65 0.08 11.92 -7.79
CA VAL A 65 0.54 11.28 -6.56
C VAL A 65 1.12 12.31 -5.58
N LYS A 66 0.94 12.08 -4.27
CA LYS A 66 1.38 12.98 -3.20
C LYS A 66 2.52 12.36 -2.40
N ILE A 67 3.50 13.16 -2.02
CA ILE A 67 4.61 12.73 -1.15
C ILE A 67 4.04 12.34 0.22
N GLY A 68 4.46 11.18 0.74
CA GLY A 68 4.04 10.66 2.06
C GLY A 68 2.71 9.92 2.06
N GLN A 69 2.01 9.84 0.93
CA GLN A 69 0.80 9.03 0.79
C GLN A 69 1.15 7.60 0.31
N GLN A 70 0.45 6.61 0.87
CA GLN A 70 0.54 5.22 0.44
C GLN A 70 -0.49 4.93 -0.64
N TYR A 71 -0.09 4.14 -1.63
CA TYR A 71 -0.93 3.79 -2.77
C TYR A 71 -0.75 2.33 -3.13
N GLU A 72 -1.82 1.71 -3.62
CA GLU A 72 -1.73 0.50 -4.45
C GLU A 72 -1.54 0.92 -5.91
N ILE A 73 -0.66 0.23 -6.64
CA ILE A 73 -0.33 0.54 -8.04
C ILE A 73 -1.16 -0.33 -8.97
N VAL A 74 -1.87 0.30 -9.90
CA VAL A 74 -2.56 -0.37 -11.01
C VAL A 74 -1.75 -0.17 -12.29
N LEU A 75 -1.36 -1.28 -12.92
CA LEU A 75 -0.61 -1.28 -14.17
C LEU A 75 -1.48 -1.79 -15.32
N THR A 76 -1.57 -1.02 -16.39
CA THR A 76 -2.04 -1.51 -17.68
C THR A 76 -0.84 -1.64 -18.63
N THR A 77 -0.51 -2.88 -18.96
CA THR A 77 0.70 -3.24 -19.72
C THR A 77 0.38 -3.58 -21.17
N PHE A 78 1.33 -3.35 -22.07
CA PHE A 78 1.30 -3.94 -23.41
C PHE A 78 1.85 -5.37 -23.33
N THR A 79 0.97 -6.35 -23.16
CA THR A 79 1.33 -7.76 -23.33
C THR A 79 0.82 -8.22 -24.68
N ASP A 80 1.74 -8.53 -25.60
CA ASP A 80 1.38 -9.12 -26.89
C ASP A 80 0.84 -10.53 -26.65
N ASN A 81 -0.26 -10.88 -27.30
CA ASN A 81 -0.97 -12.15 -27.10
C ASN A 81 -0.98 -12.92 -28.43
N THR A 82 0.23 -13.25 -28.93
CA THR A 82 0.46 -13.99 -30.18
C THR A 82 1.00 -15.38 -29.93
#